data_AF-A0A7C4C3A8-F1
#
_entry.id   AF-A0A7C4C3A8-F1
#
_cell.length_a   1.000
_cell.length_b   1.000
_cell.length_c   1.000
_cell.angle_alpha   90.00
_cell.angle_beta   90.00
_cell.angle_gamma   90.00
#
_symmetry.space_group_name_H-M   'P 1'
#
loop_
_entity.id
_entity.type
_entity.pdbx_description
1 polymer ?
#
loop_
_entity_poly.entity_id
_entity_poly.type
_entity_poly.pdbx_seq_one_letter_code
_entity_poly.pdbx_strand_id
1 'polypeptide(L)'
;MNIHRWLNFHAAFLVLIGIMFLLYSPLVMAWLGLTQVVQDTPGYWAMVSFARLFGMALLAWGASLLSIGSLLARAEAGENALIPILWVVTGADFLGAFSAAIQAASVWGIPASWLISLGFGVLGIIGLVLLILRRRISAR
;
A
#
# COMPACT_ATOMS: atom_id res chain seq x y z
N MET A 1 -17.13 8.86 3.82
CA MET A 1 -15.90 8.87 4.64
C MET A 1 -15.13 10.15 4.38
N ASN A 2 -14.62 10.83 5.41
CA ASN A 2 -13.81 12.04 5.24
C ASN A 2 -12.38 11.68 4.77
N ILE A 3 -11.73 12.53 3.97
CA ILE A 3 -10.35 12.37 3.49
C ILE A 3 -9.40 12.09 4.66
N HIS A 4 -9.54 12.83 5.76
CA HIS A 4 -8.69 12.63 6.93
C HIS A 4 -8.82 11.21 7.51
N ARG A 5 -10.05 10.68 7.61
CA ARG A 5 -10.28 9.31 8.10
C ARG A 5 -9.72 8.28 7.12
N TRP A 6 -9.86 8.52 5.82
CA TRP A 6 -9.30 7.66 4.80
C TRP A 6 -7.78 7.60 4.87
N LEU A 7 -7.10 8.75 4.92
CA LEU A 7 -5.63 8.80 4.99
C LEU A 7 -5.11 8.10 6.25
N ASN A 8 -5.76 8.29 7.40
CA ASN A 8 -5.38 7.58 8.62
C ASN A 8 -5.60 6.06 8.52
N PHE A 9 -6.73 5.64 7.96
CA PHE A 9 -7.01 4.22 7.73
C PHE A 9 -5.98 3.60 6.78
N HIS A 10 -5.71 4.28 5.65
CA HIS A 10 -4.74 3.85 4.65
C HIS A 10 -3.34 3.72 5.25
N ALA A 11 -2.90 4.73 5.99
CA ALA A 11 -1.62 4.73 6.67
C ALA A 11 -1.51 3.60 7.71
N ALA A 12 -2.54 3.41 8.55
CA ALA A 12 -2.58 2.31 9.51
C ALA A 12 -2.57 0.94 8.82
N PHE A 13 -3.32 0.79 7.72
CA PHE A 13 -3.33 -0.43 6.92
C PHE A 13 -1.95 -0.74 6.38
N LEU A 14 -1.26 0.24 5.79
CA LEU A 14 0.12 0.08 5.30
C LEU A 14 1.10 -0.32 6.41
N VAL A 15 0.97 0.28 7.60
CA VAL A 15 1.80 -0.08 8.75
C VAL A 15 1.56 -1.53 9.15
N LEU A 16 0.29 -1.95 9.29
CA LEU A 16 -0.05 -3.31 9.71
C LEU A 16 0.40 -4.36 8.69
N ILE A 17 0.15 -4.13 7.40
CA ILE A 17 0.64 -5.01 6.34
C ILE A 17 2.17 -4.98 6.29
N GLY A 18 2.79 -3.82 6.46
CA GLY A 18 4.25 -3.67 6.53
C GLY A 18 4.88 -4.50 7.65
N ILE A 19 4.30 -4.46 8.85
CA ILE A 19 4.71 -5.30 9.99
C ILE A 19 4.55 -6.77 9.66
N MET A 20 3.44 -7.16 9.02
CA MET A 20 3.19 -8.55 8.62
C MET A 20 4.27 -9.05 7.65
N PHE A 21 4.61 -8.28 6.62
CA PHE A 21 5.67 -8.61 5.66
C PHE A 21 7.07 -8.55 6.28
N LEU A 22 7.33 -7.65 7.23
CA LEU A 22 8.63 -7.50 7.87
C LEU A 22 8.94 -8.61 8.87
N LEU A 23 8.02 -8.89 9.80
CA LEU A 23 8.25 -9.81 10.90
C LEU A 23 7.85 -11.25 10.54
N TYR A 24 6.81 -11.42 9.72
CA TYR A 24 6.23 -12.72 9.40
C TYR A 24 6.43 -13.11 7.94
N SER A 25 7.45 -12.58 7.27
CA SER A 25 7.71 -12.82 5.84
C SER A 25 7.72 -14.31 5.46
N PRO A 26 8.40 -15.22 6.18
CA PRO A 26 8.32 -16.66 5.87
C PRO A 26 6.88 -17.20 5.84
N LEU A 27 6.06 -16.80 6.80
CA LEU A 27 4.66 -17.21 6.90
C LEU A 27 3.82 -16.60 5.77
N VAL A 28 4.03 -15.32 5.45
CA VAL A 28 3.36 -14.64 4.33
C VAL A 28 3.70 -15.31 3.00
N MET A 29 4.97 -15.66 2.78
CA MET A 29 5.41 -16.35 1.57
C MET A 29 4.79 -17.74 1.45
N ALA A 30 4.69 -18.49 2.55
CA ALA A 30 4.02 -19.78 2.58
C ALA A 30 2.51 -19.64 2.32
N TRP A 31 1.86 -18.66 2.94
CA TRP A 31 0.43 -18.39 2.76
C TRP A 31 0.08 -17.98 1.31
N LEU A 32 0.95 -17.18 0.69
CA LEU A 32 0.83 -16.81 -0.73
C LEU A 32 1.21 -17.95 -1.69
N GLY A 33 1.70 -19.09 -1.19
CA GLY A 33 2.14 -20.21 -2.03
C GLY A 33 3.47 -19.97 -2.78
N LEU A 34 4.20 -18.91 -2.44
CA LEU A 34 5.43 -18.51 -3.13
C LEU A 34 6.60 -19.48 -2.86
N THR A 35 6.49 -20.33 -1.84
CA THR A 35 7.47 -21.40 -1.58
C THR A 35 7.58 -22.40 -2.72
N GLN A 36 6.54 -22.55 -3.54
CA GLN A 36 6.53 -23.46 -4.69
C GLN A 36 7.31 -22.92 -5.90
N VAL A 37 7.61 -21.61 -5.90
CA VAL A 37 8.31 -20.93 -7.00
C VAL A 37 9.83 -21.06 -6.86
N VAL A 38 10.31 -21.31 -5.64
CA VAL A 38 11.74 -21.39 -5.34
C VAL A 38 12.24 -22.81 -5.48
N GLN A 39 13.36 -23.00 -6.18
CA GLN A 39 13.96 -24.32 -6.37
C GLN A 39 15.11 -24.63 -5.39
N ASP A 40 15.69 -23.61 -4.75
CA ASP A 40 16.88 -23.74 -3.90
C ASP A 40 16.82 -22.88 -2.62
N THR A 41 17.56 -23.30 -1.59
CA THR A 41 17.60 -22.60 -0.29
C THR A 41 18.01 -21.12 -0.39
N PRO A 42 19.03 -20.73 -1.18
CA PRO A 42 19.37 -19.33 -1.38
C PRO A 42 18.24 -18.49 -1.99
N GLY A 43 17.56 -19.00 -3.02
CA GLY A 43 16.43 -18.31 -3.64
C GLY A 43 15.30 -18.05 -2.65
N TYR A 44 15.08 -18.96 -1.71
CA TYR A 44 14.03 -18.83 -0.70
C TYR A 44 14.33 -17.66 0.24
N TRP A 45 15.56 -17.56 0.74
CA TRP A 45 15.97 -16.48 1.62
C TRP A 45 16.08 -15.13 0.91
N ALA A 46 16.42 -15.12 -0.38
CA ALA A 46 16.37 -13.90 -1.19
C ALA A 46 14.93 -13.36 -1.29
N MET A 47 13.97 -14.25 -1.57
CA MET A 47 12.55 -13.93 -1.60
C MET A 47 12.01 -13.46 -0.23
N VAL A 48 12.37 -14.14 0.85
CA VAL A 48 12.01 -13.73 2.23
C VAL A 48 12.59 -12.35 2.54
N SER A 49 13.84 -12.08 2.15
CA SER A 49 14.48 -10.79 2.39
C SER A 49 13.84 -9.67 1.56
N PHE A 50 13.44 -9.96 0.32
CA PHE A 50 12.64 -9.04 -0.50
C PHE A 50 11.31 -8.69 0.19
N ALA A 51 10.59 -9.70 0.70
CA ALA A 51 9.36 -9.49 1.44
C ALA A 51 9.57 -8.60 2.68
N ARG A 52 10.71 -8.73 3.39
CA ARG A 52 11.07 -7.84 4.50
C ARG A 52 11.32 -6.40 4.07
N LEU A 53 12.08 -6.21 2.99
CA LEU A 53 12.36 -4.88 2.44
C LEU A 53 11.08 -4.19 2.00
N PHE A 54 10.19 -4.93 1.32
CA PHE A 54 8.86 -4.46 0.98
C PHE A 54 8.05 -4.09 2.23
N GLY A 55 8.06 -4.92 3.26
CA GLY A 55 7.42 -4.63 4.55
C GLY A 55 7.94 -3.35 5.23
N MET A 56 9.26 -3.14 5.22
CA MET A 56 9.87 -1.90 5.72
C MET A 56 9.45 -0.67 4.90
N ALA A 57 9.36 -0.81 3.57
CA ALA A 57 8.91 0.28 2.70
C ALA A 57 7.46 0.67 2.99
N LEU A 58 6.56 -0.32 3.15
CA LEU A 58 5.16 -0.08 3.54
C LEU A 58 5.05 0.60 4.91
N LEU A 59 5.83 0.12 5.88
CA LEU A 59 5.87 0.69 7.23
C LEU A 59 6.36 2.13 7.21
N ALA A 60 7.45 2.41 6.49
CA ALA A 60 7.99 3.76 6.34
C ALA A 60 6.99 4.70 5.65
N TRP A 61 6.31 4.22 4.62
CA TRP A 61 5.28 4.98 3.92
C TRP A 61 4.07 5.29 4.81
N GLY A 62 3.52 4.28 5.49
CA GLY A 62 2.41 4.47 6.42
C GLY A 62 2.77 5.37 7.60
N ALA A 63 3.95 5.21 8.19
CA ALA A 63 4.44 6.08 9.26
C ALA A 63 4.61 7.54 8.79
N SER A 64 5.08 7.75 7.56
CA SER A 64 5.20 9.08 6.96
C SER A 64 3.83 9.74 6.80
N LEU A 65 2.82 9.00 6.33
CA LEU A 65 1.45 9.51 6.20
C LEU A 65 0.84 9.86 7.56
N LEU A 66 1.05 9.03 8.59
CA LEU A 66 0.61 9.33 9.96
C LEU A 66 1.29 10.59 10.50
N SER A 67 2.59 10.75 10.26
CA SER A 67 3.35 11.92 10.67
C SER A 67 2.83 13.19 10.00
N ILE A 68 2.66 13.18 8.68
CA ILE A 68 2.10 14.31 7.92
C ILE A 68 0.68 14.64 8.41
N GLY A 69 -0.16 13.62 8.62
CA GLY A 69 -1.51 13.80 9.17
C GLY A 69 -1.50 14.50 10.53
N SER A 70 -0.57 14.11 11.42
CA SER A 70 -0.42 14.73 12.74
C SER A 70 0.04 16.19 12.67
N LEU A 71 0.94 16.52 11.73
CA LEU A 71 1.42 17.88 11.51
C LEU A 71 0.31 18.78 10.98
N LEU A 72 -0.48 18.30 10.02
CA LEU A 72 -1.60 19.05 9.46
C LEU A 72 -2.73 19.28 10.48
N ALA A 73 -3.00 18.29 11.34
CA ALA A 73 -3.96 18.46 12.42
C ALA A 73 -3.52 19.55 13.41
N ARG A 74 -2.22 19.61 13.74
CA ARG A 74 -1.65 20.67 14.61
C ARG A 74 -1.64 22.04 13.96
N ALA A 75 -1.52 22.11 12.63
CA ALA A 75 -1.56 23.35 11.87
C ALA A 75 -2.98 23.87 11.61
N GLU A 76 -4.01 23.21 12.16
CA GLU A 76 -5.43 23.52 11.91
C GLU A 76 -5.75 23.59 10.41
N ALA A 77 -5.05 22.79 9.60
CA ALA A 77 -5.18 22.82 8.17
C ALA A 77 -6.56 22.29 7.75
N GLY A 78 -7.30 23.08 6.97
CA GLY A 78 -8.58 22.66 6.41
C GLY A 78 -8.44 21.48 5.46
N GLU A 79 -9.56 20.79 5.17
CA GLU A 79 -9.57 19.59 4.32
C GLU A 79 -8.97 19.79 2.92
N ASN A 80 -8.98 21.02 2.39
CA ASN A 80 -8.39 21.35 1.10
C ASN A 80 -6.87 21.08 1.06
N ALA A 81 -6.18 21.19 2.20
CA ALA A 81 -4.75 20.86 2.31
C ALA A 81 -4.48 19.35 2.16
N LEU A 82 -5.49 18.50 2.34
CA LEU A 82 -5.38 17.05 2.21
C LEU A 82 -5.58 16.55 0.78
N ILE A 83 -6.14 17.37 -0.11
CA ILE A 83 -6.42 16.99 -1.50
C ILE A 83 -5.13 16.66 -2.27
N PRO A 84 -4.04 17.45 -2.20
CA PRO A 84 -2.78 17.11 -2.85
C PRO A 84 -2.18 15.80 -2.32
N ILE A 85 -2.29 15.57 -1.01
CA ILE A 85 -1.81 14.32 -0.38
C ILE A 85 -2.61 13.13 -0.90
N LEU A 86 -3.94 13.26 -0.98
CA LEU A 86 -4.79 12.22 -1.52
C LEU A 86 -4.46 11.88 -2.98
N TRP A 87 -4.12 12.88 -3.81
CA TRP A 87 -3.61 12.64 -5.16
C TRP A 87 -2.32 11.83 -5.18
N VAL A 88 -1.35 12.21 -4.34
CA VAL A 88 -0.06 11.50 -4.25
C VAL A 88 -0.27 10.06 -3.78
N VAL A 89 -1.07 9.85 -2.74
CA VAL A 89 -1.39 8.51 -2.21
C VAL A 89 -2.09 7.66 -3.27
N THR A 90 -3.10 8.22 -3.95
CA THR A 90 -3.83 7.52 -5.01
C THR A 90 -2.91 7.13 -6.18
N GLY A 91 -2.04 8.04 -6.61
CA GLY A 91 -1.05 7.77 -7.65
C GLY A 91 -0.06 6.69 -7.23
N ALA A 92 0.44 6.76 -5.99
CA ALA A 92 1.35 5.75 -5.43
C ALA A 92 0.69 4.38 -5.34
N ASP A 93 -0.59 4.30 -4.98
CA ASP A 93 -1.36 3.05 -4.96
C ASP A 93 -1.46 2.43 -6.36
N PHE A 94 -1.78 3.21 -7.40
CA PHE A 94 -1.82 2.68 -8.76
C PHE A 94 -0.45 2.23 -9.26
N LEU A 95 0.62 2.97 -8.94
CA LEU A 95 1.98 2.54 -9.25
C LEU A 95 2.36 1.26 -8.51
N GLY A 96 1.96 1.12 -7.24
CA GLY A 96 2.13 -0.09 -6.45
C GLY A 96 1.36 -1.27 -7.04
N ALA A 97 0.11 -1.06 -7.45
CA ALA A 97 -0.72 -2.07 -8.10
C ALA A 97 -0.10 -2.55 -9.42
N PHE A 98 0.39 -1.61 -10.24
CA PHE A 98 1.05 -1.90 -11.51
C PHE A 98 2.37 -2.66 -11.32
N SER A 99 3.22 -2.20 -10.41
CA SER A 99 4.48 -2.87 -10.09
C SER A 99 4.25 -4.30 -9.56
N ALA A 100 3.27 -4.47 -8.66
CA ALA A 100 2.90 -5.78 -8.15
C ALA A 100 2.30 -6.70 -9.24
N ALA A 101 1.56 -6.16 -10.20
CA ALA A 101 1.04 -6.93 -11.34
C ALA A 101 2.17 -7.45 -12.23
N ILE A 102 3.19 -6.63 -12.52
CA ILE A 102 4.37 -7.06 -13.26
C ILE A 102 5.09 -8.17 -12.49
N GLN A 103 5.26 -8.03 -11.18
CA GLN A 103 5.90 -9.05 -10.35
C GLN A 103 5.11 -10.36 -10.35
N ALA A 104 3.78 -10.29 -10.24
CA ALA A 104 2.87 -11.43 -10.29
C ALA A 104 2.94 -12.16 -11.64
N ALA A 105 2.96 -11.43 -12.75
CA ALA A 105 3.00 -12.00 -14.08
C ALA A 105 4.39 -12.55 -14.47
N SER A 106 5.47 -11.84 -14.13
CA SER A 106 6.81 -12.12 -14.66
C SER A 106 7.69 -12.95 -13.73
N VAL A 107 7.44 -12.93 -12.41
CA VAL A 107 8.32 -13.56 -11.42
C VAL A 107 7.61 -14.68 -10.68
N TRP A 108 6.40 -14.43 -10.18
CA TRP A 108 5.73 -15.37 -9.29
C TRP A 108 4.86 -16.39 -10.03
N GLY A 109 4.13 -15.97 -11.06
CA GLY A 109 3.38 -16.86 -11.94
C GLY A 109 2.23 -17.63 -11.27
N ILE A 110 1.84 -17.27 -10.03
CA ILE A 110 0.79 -17.94 -9.26
C ILE A 110 -0.41 -17.03 -8.99
N PRO A 111 -1.65 -17.56 -8.93
CA PRO A 111 -2.86 -16.76 -8.74
C PRO A 111 -2.86 -15.92 -7.45
N ALA A 112 -2.39 -16.46 -6.33
CA ALA A 112 -2.39 -15.77 -5.05
C ALA A 112 -1.50 -14.52 -5.04
N SER A 113 -0.51 -14.45 -5.93
CA SER A 113 0.43 -13.32 -6.00
C SER A 113 -0.22 -12.03 -6.50
N TRP A 114 -1.36 -12.14 -7.20
CA TRP A 114 -2.18 -11.01 -7.64
C TRP A 114 -2.88 -10.27 -6.50
N LEU A 115 -2.95 -10.86 -5.30
CA LEU A 115 -3.57 -10.24 -4.14
C LEU A 115 -2.90 -8.92 -3.74
N ILE A 116 -1.58 -8.80 -3.93
CA ILE A 116 -0.85 -7.56 -3.62
C ILE A 116 -1.26 -6.45 -4.60
N SER A 117 -1.31 -6.78 -5.90
CA SER A 117 -1.76 -5.84 -6.93
C SER A 117 -3.20 -5.41 -6.71
N LEU A 118 -4.09 -6.37 -6.40
CA LEU A 118 -5.48 -6.09 -6.07
C LEU A 118 -5.61 -5.20 -4.84
N GLY A 119 -4.84 -5.46 -3.79
CA GLY A 119 -4.84 -4.66 -2.56
C GLY A 119 -4.56 -3.19 -2.83
N PHE A 120 -3.44 -2.90 -3.53
CA PHE A 120 -3.13 -1.54 -3.95
C PHE A 120 -4.15 -0.95 -4.92
N GLY A 121 -4.64 -1.74 -5.88
CA GLY A 121 -5.64 -1.29 -6.84
C GLY A 121 -6.93 -0.85 -6.17
N VAL A 122 -7.41 -1.59 -5.16
CA VAL A 122 -8.59 -1.23 -4.37
C VAL A 122 -8.36 0.05 -3.58
N LEU A 123 -7.21 0.20 -2.92
CA LEU A 123 -6.86 1.45 -2.21
C LEU A 123 -6.85 2.66 -3.17
N GLY A 124 -6.23 2.51 -4.34
CA GLY A 124 -6.19 3.55 -5.38
C GLY A 124 -7.58 3.91 -5.90
N ILE A 125 -8.44 2.92 -6.15
CA ILE A 125 -9.83 3.15 -6.59
C ILE A 125 -10.61 3.94 -5.52
N ILE A 126 -10.50 3.57 -4.25
CA ILE A 126 -11.18 4.29 -3.16
C ILE A 126 -10.67 5.74 -3.09
N GLY A 127 -9.36 5.95 -3.17
CA GLY A 127 -8.75 7.29 -3.21
C GLY A 127 -9.26 8.13 -4.38
N LEU A 128 -9.33 7.55 -5.57
CA LEU A 128 -9.85 8.18 -6.78
C LEU A 128 -11.35 8.55 -6.64
N VAL A 129 -12.16 7.65 -6.10
CA VAL A 129 -13.59 7.91 -5.84
C VAL A 129 -13.76 9.10 -4.89
N LEU A 130 -12.98 9.17 -3.81
CA LEU A 130 -13.01 10.29 -2.87
C LEU A 130 -12.63 11.62 -3.54
N LEU A 131 -11.62 11.62 -4.41
CA LEU A 131 -11.22 12.81 -5.18
C LEU A 131 -12.33 13.28 -6.13
N ILE A 132 -12.96 12.35 -6.87
CA ILE A 132 -14.05 12.67 -7.80
C ILE A 132 -15.25 13.25 -7.06
N LEU A 133 -15.65 12.65 -5.93
CA LEU A 133 -16.77 13.13 -5.13
C LEU A 133 -16.52 14.54 -4.57
N ARG A 134 -15.30 14.85 -4.17
CA ARG A 134 -14.93 16.19 -3.66
C ARG A 134 -14.92 17.27 -4.73
N ARG A 135 -14.39 16.96 -5.93
CA ARG A 135 -14.42 17.90 -7.07
C ARG A 135 -15.84 18.30 -7.45
N ARG A 136 -16.80 17.38 -7.36
CA ARG A 136 -18.23 17.65 -7.65
C ARG A 136 -18.89 18.59 -6.63
N ILE A 137 -18.46 18.56 -5.37
CA ILE A 137 -18.99 19.43 -4.33
C ILE A 137 -18.45 20.86 -4.48
N SER A 138 -17.17 21.01 -4.82
CA SER A 138 -16.55 22.35 -4.98
C SER A 138 -16.99 23.10 -6.24
N ALA A 139 -17.65 22.44 -7.19
CA ALA A 139 -18.11 23.03 -8.46
C ALA A 139 -19.61 23.42 -8.42
N ARG A 140 -20.28 23.24 -7.29
CA ARG A 140 -21.65 23.69 -7.02
C ARG A 140 -21.62 24.82 -6.01
#